data_AF-A0A3B0VD08-F1
#
_entry.id   AF-A0A3B0VD08-F1
#
_cell.length_a   1.000
_cell.length_b   1.000
_cell.length_c   1.000
_cell.angle_alpha   90.00
_cell.angle_beta   90.00
_cell.angle_gamma   90.00
#
_symmetry.space_group_name_H-M   'P 1'
#
loop_
_entity.id
_entity.type
_entity.pdbx_description
1 polymer ?
#
loop_
_entity_poly.entity_id
_entity_poly.type
_entity_poly.pdbx_seq_one_letter_code
_entity_poly.pdbx_strand_id
1 'polypeptide(L)' 'SQEYLSLLARTGRLEAVKRSRIWHTTRQALETYLSSMRKKQVSQNKLN' A
#
# COMPACT_ATOMS: atom_id res chain seq x y z
N SER A 1 -1.51 -10.52 -3.85
CA SER A 1 -2.89 -10.95 -4.16
C SER A 1 -3.82 -9.75 -4.15
N GLN A 2 -4.95 -9.81 -4.86
CA GLN A 2 -5.95 -8.72 -4.95
C GLN A 2 -6.65 -8.46 -3.59
N GLU A 3 -6.86 -9.51 -2.80
CA GLU A 3 -7.45 -9.41 -1.45
C GLU A 3 -6.58 -8.55 -0.52
N TYR A 4 -5.26 -8.69 -0.59
CA TYR A 4 -4.33 -7.91 0.21
C TYR A 4 -4.41 -6.41 -0.13
N LEU A 5 -4.50 -6.06 -1.41
CA LEU A 5 -4.68 -4.67 -1.84
C LEU A 5 -6.03 -4.11 -1.38
N SER A 6 -7.08 -4.93 -1.41
CA SER A 6 -8.41 -4.55 -0.93
C SER A 6 -8.42 -4.28 0.58
N LEU A 7 -7.69 -5.08 1.36
CA LEU A 7 -7.49 -4.86 2.79
C LEU A 7 -6.74 -3.54 3.06
N LEU A 8 -5.67 -3.26 2.31
CA LEU A 8 -4.90 -2.03 2.46
C LEU A 8 -5.73 -0.78 2.16
N ALA A 9 -6.54 -0.82 1.10
CA ALA A 9 -7.47 0.25 0.75
C ALA A 9 -8.51 0.50 1.86
N ARG A 10 -9.07 -0.57 2.43
CA ARG A 10 -10.06 -0.48 3.53
C ARG A 10 -9.48 0.01 4.85
N THR A 11 -8.22 -0.30 5.12
CA THR A 11 -7.53 0.08 6.38
C THR A 11 -6.89 1.47 6.30
N GLY A 12 -6.94 2.14 5.14
CA GLY A 12 -6.33 3.45 4.93
C GLY A 12 -4.80 3.42 4.82
N ARG A 13 -4.19 2.23 4.75
CA ARG A 13 -2.74 2.06 4.56
C ARG A 13 -2.28 2.29 3.13
N LEU A 14 -3.21 2.22 2.19
CA LEU A 14 -3.02 2.58 0.80
C LEU A 14 -4.04 3.65 0.46
N GLU A 15 -3.59 4.78 -0.07
CA GLU A 15 -4.48 5.85 -0.51
C GLU A 15 -5.37 5.33 -1.65
N ALA A 16 -6.64 5.15 -1.33
CA ALA A 16 -7.64 4.64 -2.23
C ALA A 16 -8.97 5.37 -1.99
N VAL A 17 -9.67 5.66 -3.08
CA VAL A 17 -10.98 6.30 -3.07
C VAL A 17 -12.04 5.27 -3.41
N LYS A 18 -13.05 5.15 -2.56
CA LYS A 18 -14.21 4.31 -2.84
C LYS A 18 -15.10 5.00 -3.87
N ARG A 19 -15.18 4.44 -5.08
CA ARG A 19 -16.17 4.83 -6.08
C ARG A 19 -17.19 3.70 -6.23
N SER A 20 -18.44 4.00 -5.87
CA SER A 20 -19.53 3.04 -5.86
C SER A 20 -19.19 1.80 -5.00
N ARG A 21 -18.92 0.65 -5.63
CA ARG A 21 -18.58 -0.62 -4.98
C ARG A 21 -17.11 -1.01 -5.11
N ILE A 22 -16.29 -0.17 -5.77
CA ILE A 22 -14.90 -0.50 -6.11
C ILE A 22 -13.97 0.50 -5.42
N TRP A 23 -12.85 -0.01 -4.91
CA TRP A 23 -11.75 0.81 -4.41
C TRP A 23 -10.81 1.12 -5.57
N HIS A 24 -10.62 2.40 -5.84
CA HIS A 24 -9.67 2.88 -6.85
C HIS A 24 -8.47 3.50 -6.16
N THR A 25 -7.28 3.18 -6.64
CA THR A 25 -6.03 3.80 -6.19
C THR A 25 -5.31 4.39 -7.40
N THR A 26 -4.36 5.28 -7.15
CA THR A 26 -3.51 5.85 -8.20
C THR A 26 -2.16 5.15 -8.22
N ARG A 27 -1.47 5.22 -9.36
CA ARG A 27 -0.13 4.66 -9.49
C ARG A 27 0.85 5.29 -8.49
N GLN A 28 0.74 6.61 -8.28
CA GLN A 28 1.57 7.35 -7.32
C GLN A 28 1.38 6.87 -5.87
N ALA A 29 0.14 6.60 -5.46
CA ALA A 29 -0.16 6.04 -4.13
C ALA A 29 0.49 4.65 -3.96
N LEU A 30 0.43 3.82 -5.00
CA LEU A 30 1.06 2.51 -4.99
C LEU A 30 2.58 2.60 -4.90
N GLU A 31 3.21 3.48 -5.68
CA GLU A 31 4.67 3.67 -5.66
C GLU A 31 5.17 4.22 -4.32
N THR A 32 4.39 5.11 -3.69
CA THR A 32 4.65 5.61 -2.35
C THR A 32 4.60 4.49 -1.32
N TYR A 33 3.55 3.66 -1.37
CA TYR A 33 3.42 2.49 -0.51
C TYR A 33 4.60 1.52 -0.67
N LEU A 34 4.94 1.15 -1.92
CA LEU A 34 6.06 0.25 -2.20
C LEU A 34 7.40 0.82 -1.74
N SER A 35 7.62 2.11 -1.91
CA SER A 35 8.85 2.79 -1.46
C SER A 35 8.96 2.80 0.06
N SER A 36 7.85 2.99 0.78
CA SER A 36 7.82 2.91 2.24
C SER A 36 8.15 1.50 2.75
N MET A 37 7.62 0.46 2.09
CA MET A 37 7.88 -0.94 2.40
C MET A 37 9.36 -1.29 2.19
N ARG A 38 9.96 -0.83 1.08
CA ARG A 38 11.38 -1.05 0.79
C ARG A 38 12.29 -0.42 1.85
N LYS A 39 11.99 0.82 2.29
CA LYS A 39 12.73 1.48 3.38
C LYS A 39 12.66 0.68 4.67
N LYS A 40 11.48 0.16 5.02
CA LYS A 40 11.29 -0.67 6.22
C LYS A 40 12.11 -1.96 6.15
N GLN A 41 12.14 -2.62 5.00
CA GLN A 41 12.92 -3.84 4.80
C GLN A 41 14.42 -3.60 4.93
N VAL A 42 14.97 -2.55 4.30
CA VAL A 42 16.39 -2.20 4.41
C VAL A 42 16.77 -1.85 5.85
N SER A 43 15.88 -1.16 6.59
CA SER A 43 16.14 -0.80 7.98
C SER A 43 16.13 -2.02 8.91
N GLN A 44 15.26 -3.00 8.66
CA GLN A 44 15.22 -4.26 9.41
C GLN A 44 16.44 -5.14 9.12
N ASN A 45 16.88 -5.18 7.85
CA ASN A 45 18.02 -6.01 7.43
C ASN A 45 19.39 -5.44 7.85
N LYS A 46 19.44 -4.21 8.37
CA LYS A 46 20.67 -3.55 8.85
C LYS A 46 20.84 -3.63 10.37
N LEU A 47 19.82 -4.12 11.08
CA LEU A 47 19.80 -4.37 12.53
C LEU A 47 20.04 -5.85 12.87
N ASN A 48 20.28 -6.68 11.85
CA ASN A 48 20.48 -8.12 11.95
C ASN A 48 21.83 -8.48 11.33
#